data_AF-A0A4S0I8U2-F1
#
_entry.id   AF-A0A4S0I8U2-F1
#
_cell.length_a   1.000
_cell.length_b   1.000
_cell.length_c   1.000
_cell.angle_alpha   90.00
_cell.angle_beta   90.00
_cell.angle_gamma   90.00
#
_symmetry.space_group_name_H-M   'P 1'
#
loop_
_entity.id
_entity.type
_entity.pdbx_description
1 polymer ?
#
loop_
_entity_poly.entity_id
_entity_poly.type
_entity_poly.pdbx_seq_one_letter_code
_entity_poly.pdbx_strand_id
1 'polypeptide(L)'
;PLAGQEAVLPVPRSVLHTHASPRSAVGFLIHAAEIDGDKVGPRRNLTMPGVAVTVGEQIEALERIAGAQVAKRIREQPDETIWAIVKGWPTRFEARRA
;
A
#
# COMPACT_ATOMS: atom_id res chain seq x y z
N PRO A 1 3.64 -3.48 14.87
CA PRO A 1 5.09 -3.58 15.18
C PRO A 1 5.75 -2.28 15.68
N LEU A 2 5.69 -1.18 14.90
CA LEU A 2 6.40 0.08 15.22
C LEU A 2 5.97 0.71 16.56
N ALA A 3 4.69 0.58 16.92
CA ALA A 3 4.13 1.11 18.16
C ALA A 3 4.42 0.25 19.42
N GLY A 4 5.42 -0.64 19.41
CA GLY A 4 5.69 -1.50 20.56
C GLY A 4 4.97 -2.86 20.55
N GLN A 5 3.95 -3.03 19.72
CA GLN A 5 2.97 -4.12 19.83
C GLN A 5 3.16 -5.23 18.79
N GLU A 6 2.80 -6.46 19.17
CA GLU A 6 2.67 -7.59 18.24
C GLU A 6 1.64 -7.29 17.15
N ALA A 7 1.85 -7.86 15.96
CA ALA A 7 0.92 -7.76 14.85
C ALA A 7 0.75 -9.12 14.18
N VAL A 8 -0.49 -9.52 13.95
CA VAL A 8 -0.79 -10.76 13.22
C VAL A 8 -0.65 -10.51 11.71
N LEU A 9 0.04 -11.42 11.02
CA LEU A 9 0.05 -11.50 9.56
C LEU A 9 -0.86 -12.66 9.12
N PRO A 10 -2.07 -12.36 8.61
CA PRO A 10 -3.05 -13.38 8.24
C PRO A 10 -2.92 -13.90 6.80
N VAL A 11 -2.05 -13.30 5.99
CA VAL A 11 -1.94 -13.58 4.55
C VAL A 11 -0.50 -13.90 4.14
N PRO A 12 -0.29 -14.59 3.00
CA PRO A 12 1.05 -14.88 2.51
C PRO A 12 1.89 -13.61 2.28
N ARG A 13 3.20 -13.72 2.50
CA ARG A 13 4.15 -12.63 2.21
C ARG A 13 4.18 -12.21 0.74
N SER A 14 3.74 -13.06 -0.18
CA SER A 14 3.68 -12.80 -1.62
C SER A 14 2.54 -11.89 -2.06
N VAL A 15 1.60 -11.55 -1.18
CA VAL A 15 0.48 -10.64 -1.51
C VAL A 15 1.03 -9.28 -1.92
N LEU A 16 0.68 -8.85 -3.13
CA LEU A 16 1.07 -7.57 -3.73
C LEU A 16 -0.09 -6.58 -3.66
N HIS A 17 0.17 -5.37 -3.18
CA HIS A 17 -0.82 -4.30 -3.17
C HIS A 17 -0.17 -2.94 -3.43
N THR A 18 -0.96 -1.98 -3.94
CA THR A 18 -0.51 -0.62 -4.23
C THR A 18 -0.85 0.30 -3.06
N HIS A 19 0.16 1.01 -2.55
CA HIS A 19 0.04 1.89 -1.40
C HIS A 19 0.43 3.33 -1.72
N ALA A 20 -0.17 4.28 -1.02
CA ALA A 20 0.25 5.68 -0.97
C ALA A 20 0.29 6.14 0.49
N SER A 21 1.24 7.02 0.82
CA SER A 21 1.29 7.60 2.16
C SER A 21 0.14 8.60 2.37
N PRO A 22 -0.27 8.89 3.62
CA PRO A 22 -1.21 9.97 3.90
C PRO A 22 -0.78 11.33 3.32
N ARG A 23 0.53 11.63 3.36
CA ARG A 23 1.09 12.86 2.76
C ARG A 23 0.88 12.89 1.25
N SER A 24 1.13 11.77 0.56
CA SER A 24 0.89 11.64 -0.88
C SER A 24 -0.59 11.81 -1.21
N ALA A 25 -1.48 11.18 -0.43
CA ALA A 25 -2.93 11.30 -0.62
C ALA A 25 -3.42 12.76 -0.51
N VAL A 26 -2.95 13.51 0.50
CA VAL A 26 -3.24 14.95 0.62
C VAL A 26 -2.67 15.72 -0.58
N GLY A 27 -1.44 15.41 -1.00
CA GLY A 27 -0.83 16.02 -2.19
C GLY A 27 -1.65 15.81 -3.46
N PHE A 28 -2.23 14.61 -3.65
CA PHE A 28 -3.12 14.32 -4.79
C PHE A 28 -4.35 15.22 -4.78
N LEU A 29 -4.97 15.44 -3.61
CA LEU A 29 -6.15 16.30 -3.48
C LEU A 29 -5.83 17.77 -3.78
N ILE A 30 -4.72 18.28 -3.22
CA ILE A 30 -4.27 19.66 -3.48
C ILE A 30 -3.97 19.84 -4.96
N HIS A 31 -3.20 18.93 -5.56
CA HIS A 31 -2.87 19.00 -6.97
C HIS A 31 -4.11 18.93 -7.86
N ALA A 32 -5.07 18.05 -7.55
CA ALA A 32 -6.31 17.95 -8.29
C ALA A 32 -7.18 19.21 -8.22
N ALA A 33 -7.07 20.01 -7.16
CA ALA A 33 -7.78 21.28 -7.03
C ALA A 33 -7.18 22.39 -7.91
N GLU A 34 -5.89 22.28 -8.26
CA GLU A 34 -5.13 23.32 -8.97
C GLU A 34 -4.79 22.95 -10.42
N ILE A 35 -4.91 21.67 -10.79
CA ILE A 35 -4.54 21.20 -12.13
C ILE A 35 -5.45 21.80 -13.21
N ASP A 36 -4.83 22.18 -14.32
CA ASP A 36 -5.54 22.57 -15.53
C ASP A 36 -6.39 21.41 -16.05
N GLY A 37 -7.71 21.57 -15.96
CA GLY A 37 -8.68 20.56 -16.35
C GLY A 37 -8.61 20.16 -17.82
N ASP A 38 -8.15 21.04 -18.70
CA ASP A 38 -8.03 20.74 -20.13
C ASP A 38 -6.88 19.77 -20.40
N LYS A 39 -5.81 19.81 -19.58
CA LYS A 39 -4.73 18.80 -19.63
C LYS A 39 -5.22 17.41 -19.21
N VAL A 40 -6.20 17.33 -18.31
CA VAL A 40 -6.81 16.06 -17.90
C VAL A 40 -7.77 15.54 -18.98
N GLY A 41 -8.46 16.45 -19.67
CA GLY A 41 -9.47 16.15 -20.68
C GLY A 41 -10.79 15.63 -20.07
N PRO A 42 -11.68 15.04 -20.88
CA PRO A 42 -13.04 14.66 -20.42
C PRO A 42 -13.05 13.49 -19.43
N ARG A 43 -11.99 12.68 -19.37
CA ARG A 43 -11.87 11.54 -18.45
C ARG A 43 -11.29 11.99 -17.11
N ARG A 44 -12.13 12.64 -16.30
CA ARG A 44 -11.75 13.30 -15.04
C ARG A 44 -11.44 12.36 -13.87
N ASN A 45 -11.85 11.09 -13.95
CA ASN A 45 -11.47 10.09 -12.97
C ASN A 45 -10.07 9.54 -13.30
N LEU A 46 -9.16 9.65 -12.34
CA LEU A 46 -7.75 9.25 -12.48
C LEU A 46 -7.40 8.23 -11.40
N THR A 47 -6.73 7.13 -11.80
CA THR A 47 -6.06 6.23 -10.86
C THR A 47 -4.79 6.90 -10.37
N MET A 48 -4.69 7.14 -9.08
CA MET A 48 -3.54 7.82 -8.47
C MET A 48 -2.29 6.94 -8.46
N PRO A 49 -1.08 7.53 -8.58
CA PRO A 49 0.16 6.79 -8.50
C PRO A 49 0.38 6.26 -7.08
N GLY A 50 1.08 5.13 -6.98
CA GLY A 50 1.40 4.50 -5.72
C GLY A 50 2.54 3.50 -5.88
N VAL A 51 3.01 2.95 -4.76
CA VAL A 51 4.06 1.93 -4.75
C VAL A 51 3.41 0.57 -4.58
N ALA A 52 3.55 -0.28 -5.60
CA ALA A 52 3.12 -1.67 -5.53
C ALA A 52 4.22 -2.51 -4.86
N VAL A 53 3.95 -3.02 -3.66
CA VAL A 53 4.88 -3.83 -2.87
C VAL A 53 4.19 -5.06 -2.32
N THR A 54 4.96 -6.13 -2.20
CA THR A 54 4.55 -7.34 -1.50
C THR A 54 4.58 -7.13 0.01
N VAL A 55 3.84 -7.95 0.76
CA VAL A 55 3.96 -8.00 2.22
C VAL A 55 5.39 -8.33 2.65
N GLY A 56 6.09 -9.21 1.92
CA GLY A 56 7.50 -9.52 2.15
C GLY A 56 8.39 -8.28 2.09
N GLU A 57 8.29 -7.50 1.01
CA GLU A 57 9.04 -6.24 0.85
C GLU A 57 8.68 -5.21 1.94
N GLN A 58 7.43 -5.18 2.42
CA GLN A 58 7.05 -4.34 3.56
C GLN A 58 7.77 -4.75 4.85
N ILE A 59 7.89 -6.05 5.10
CA ILE A 59 8.60 -6.59 6.29
C ILE A 59 10.10 -6.35 6.18
N GLU A 60 10.69 -6.54 5.00
CA GLU A 60 12.10 -6.23 4.74
C GLU A 60 12.41 -4.75 4.94
N ALA A 61 11.52 -3.86 4.46
CA ALA A 61 11.64 -2.43 4.70
C ALA A 61 11.52 -2.09 6.19
N LEU A 62 10.60 -2.73 6.91
CA LEU A 62 10.47 -2.58 8.37
C LEU A 62 11.74 -2.99 9.10
N GLU A 63 12.32 -4.15 8.77
CA GLU A 63 13.56 -4.64 9.38
C GLU A 63 14.74 -3.71 9.10
N ARG A 64 14.88 -3.23 7.86
CA ARG A 64 15.94 -2.29 7.48
C ARG A 64 15.86 -0.95 8.23
N ILE A 65 14.65 -0.45 8.49
CA ILE A 65 14.45 0.89 9.07
C ILE A 65 14.32 0.86 10.60
N ALA A 66 13.65 -0.16 11.15
CA ALA A 66 13.33 -0.26 12.58
C ALA A 66 14.05 -1.42 13.29
N GLY A 67 14.82 -2.24 12.56
CA GLY A 67 15.61 -3.34 13.08
C GLY A 67 14.85 -4.66 13.22
N ALA A 68 15.61 -5.76 13.27
CA ALA A 68 15.09 -7.12 13.34
C ALA A 68 14.18 -7.36 14.57
N GLN A 69 14.45 -6.71 15.70
CA GLN A 69 13.63 -6.88 16.92
C GLN A 69 12.20 -6.34 16.75
N VAL A 70 12.03 -5.27 15.96
CA VAL A 70 10.70 -4.75 15.64
C VAL A 70 10.00 -5.66 14.65
N ALA A 71 10.71 -6.16 13.63
CA ALA A 71 10.16 -7.10 12.65
C ALA A 71 9.70 -8.42 13.30
N LYS A 72 10.43 -8.93 14.31
CA LYS A 72 10.08 -10.13 15.08
C LYS A 72 8.74 -10.05 15.83
N ARG A 73 8.15 -8.87 15.98
CA ARG A 73 6.81 -8.70 16.56
C ARG A 73 5.68 -9.11 15.61
N ILE A 74 6.00 -9.40 14.35
CA ILE A 74 5.03 -9.94 13.39
C ILE A 74 4.89 -11.44 13.64
N ARG A 75 3.66 -11.90 13.88
CA ARG A 75 3.34 -13.32 14.01
C ARG A 75 2.54 -13.79 12.81
N GLU A 76 3.07 -14.76 12.08
CA GLU A 76 2.32 -15.39 10.99
C GLU A 76 1.24 -16.30 11.56
N GLN A 77 -0.01 -16.00 11.24
CA GLN A 77 -1.16 -16.77 11.65
C GLN A 77 -2.18 -16.72 10.51
N PRO A 78 -2.03 -17.59 9.49
CA PRO A 78 -2.89 -17.58 8.31
C PRO A 78 -4.37 -17.67 8.67
N ASP A 79 -5.18 -16.86 7.98
CA ASP A 79 -6.63 -16.85 8.12
C ASP A 79 -7.28 -16.99 6.74
N GLU A 80 -7.98 -18.10 6.51
CA GLU A 80 -8.58 -18.42 5.22
C GLU A 80 -9.70 -17.44 4.82
N THR A 81 -10.42 -16.89 5.80
CA THR A 81 -11.50 -15.93 5.56
C THR A 81 -10.90 -14.60 5.07
N ILE A 82 -9.87 -14.11 5.76
CA ILE A 82 -9.15 -12.90 5.33
C ILE A 82 -8.49 -13.14 3.98
N TRP A 83 -7.86 -14.30 3.78
CA TRP A 83 -7.21 -14.61 2.52
C TRP A 83 -8.20 -14.65 1.34
N ALA A 84 -9.40 -15.18 1.54
CA ALA A 84 -10.45 -15.21 0.52
C ALA A 84 -10.86 -13.80 0.04
N ILE A 85 -10.79 -12.80 0.92
CA ILE A 85 -11.06 -11.39 0.58
C ILE A 85 -9.85 -10.77 -0.13
N VAL A 86 -8.67 -10.88 0.49
CA VAL A 86 -7.45 -10.18 0.05
C VAL A 86 -6.98 -10.65 -1.32
N LYS A 87 -7.17 -11.93 -1.66
CA LYS A 87 -6.79 -12.45 -2.99
C LYS A 87 -7.54 -11.79 -4.15
N GLY A 88 -8.69 -11.15 -3.88
CA GLY A 88 -9.48 -10.41 -4.85
C GLY A 88 -9.14 -8.92 -4.96
N TRP A 89 -8.24 -8.39 -4.14
CA TRP A 89 -7.86 -6.98 -4.17
C TRP A 89 -7.02 -6.63 -5.40
N PRO A 90 -7.12 -5.40 -5.90
CA PRO A 90 -6.24 -4.94 -6.97
C PRO A 90 -4.79 -4.91 -6.49
N THR A 91 -3.86 -5.26 -7.39
CA THR A 91 -2.45 -5.45 -7.04
C THR A 91 -1.57 -4.27 -7.45
N ARG A 92 -1.45 -4.03 -8.76
CA ARG A 92 -0.63 -2.96 -9.35
C ARG A 92 -1.45 -2.11 -10.30
N PHE A 93 -1.31 -0.81 -10.16
CA PHE A 93 -1.81 0.16 -11.13
C PHE A 93 -0.67 0.80 -11.89
N GLU A 94 -0.90 1.09 -13.16
CA GLU A 94 0.08 1.77 -14.00
C GLU A 94 0.08 3.29 -13.77
N ALA A 95 -1.09 3.87 -13.48
CA ALA A 95 -1.30 5.27 -13.13
C ALA A 95 -0.65 6.33 -14.07
N ARG A 96 -0.35 6.00 -15.34
CA ARG A 96 0.39 6.87 -16.29
C ARG A 96 -0.20 8.27 -16.53
N ARG A 97 -1.50 8.47 -16.29
CA ARG A 97 -2.21 9.74 -16.58
C ARG A 97 -2.16 10.74 -15.42
N ALA A 98 -1.85 10.27 -14.21
CA ALA A 98 -1.86 11.05 -12.98
C ALA A 98 -0.45 11.53 -12.64
#